data_AF-A0A4Y8M5Z3-F1
#
_entry.id   AF-A0A4Y8M5Z3-F1
#
_cell.length_a   1.000
_cell.length_b   1.000
_cell.length_c   1.000
_cell.angle_alpha   90.00
_cell.angle_beta   90.00
_cell.angle_gamma   90.00
#
_symmetry.space_group_name_H-M   'P 1'
#
loop_
_entity.id
_entity.type
_entity.pdbx_description
1 polymer ?
#
loop_
_entity_poly.entity_id
_entity_poly.type
_entity_poly.pdbx_seq_one_letter_code
_entity_poly.pdbx_strand_id
1 'polypeptide(L)'
;MKEDGDSSSVWSRYVAAKQTAFGPPKESGEPLTLEELEAAIAQTAASSGLPEIGLPPRAVVHPVKRSQVSRWFYLFLVVLFSSLVVGLVWWGREHYSS
;
A
#
# COMPACT_ATOMS: atom_id res chain seq x y z
N MET A 1 17.10 9.03 4.69
CA MET A 1 15.71 9.50 4.88
C MET A 1 15.01 8.44 5.71
N LYS A 2 14.43 8.78 6.87
CA LYS A 2 13.83 7.85 7.84
C LYS A 2 12.41 7.49 7.39
N GLU A 3 12.11 6.21 7.13
CA GLU A 3 10.76 5.72 6.78
C GLU A 3 10.21 4.72 7.82
N ASP A 4 10.72 4.74 9.05
CA ASP A 4 10.39 3.71 10.05
C ASP A 4 9.26 4.14 11.01
N GLY A 5 8.83 5.40 10.93
CA GLY A 5 7.85 6.02 11.85
C GLY A 5 6.39 5.96 11.39
N ASP A 6 6.11 5.71 10.11
CA ASP A 6 4.76 5.83 9.55
C ASP A 6 3.93 4.54 9.65
N SER A 7 4.56 3.36 9.63
CA SER A 7 3.85 2.08 9.62
C SER A 7 3.04 1.84 10.90
N SER A 8 3.56 2.28 12.05
CA SER A 8 2.90 2.18 13.36
C SER A 8 1.65 3.09 13.45
N SER A 9 1.68 4.24 12.76
CA SER A 9 0.55 5.19 12.73
C SER A 9 -0.62 4.69 11.88
N VAL A 10 -0.34 3.97 10.79
CA VAL A 10 -1.36 3.36 9.93
C VAL A 10 -1.97 2.14 10.62
N TRP A 11 -1.13 1.31 11.25
CA TRP A 11 -1.58 0.14 12.01
C TRP A 11 -2.47 0.51 13.19
N SER A 12 -2.10 1.52 13.97
CA SER A 12 -2.91 1.99 15.10
C SER A 12 -4.27 2.54 14.67
N ARG A 13 -4.33 3.29 13.55
CA ARG A 13 -5.61 3.76 12.97
C ARG A 13 -6.49 2.60 12.49
N TYR A 14 -5.90 1.58 11.88
CA TYR A 14 -6.62 0.38 11.45
C TYR A 14 -7.20 -0.40 12.64
N VAL A 15 -6.40 -0.61 13.69
CA VAL A 15 -6.84 -1.30 14.92
C VAL A 15 -7.95 -0.51 15.62
N ALA A 16 -7.82 0.81 15.71
CA ALA A 16 -8.85 1.68 16.30
C ALA A 16 -10.17 1.63 15.50
N ALA A 17 -10.11 1.64 14.17
CA ALA A 17 -11.29 1.49 13.31
C ALA A 17 -11.96 0.12 13.47
N LYS A 18 -11.16 -0.95 13.56
CA LYS A 18 -11.64 -2.31 13.86
C LYS A 18 -12.34 -2.39 15.22
N GLN A 19 -11.74 -1.86 16.28
CA GLN A 19 -12.35 -1.88 17.62
C GLN A 19 -13.66 -1.09 17.66
N THR A 20 -13.74 0.03 16.94
CA THR A 20 -14.96 0.85 16.85
C THR A 20 -16.08 0.12 16.13
N ALA A 21 -15.78 -0.64 15.08
CA ALA A 21 -16.76 -1.40 14.30
C ALA A 21 -17.25 -2.69 15.01
N PHE A 22 -16.38 -3.33 15.79
CA PHE A 22 -16.68 -4.63 16.41
C PHE A 22 -17.16 -4.54 17.87
N GLY A 23 -17.06 -3.36 18.52
CA GLY A 23 -17.49 -3.15 19.91
C GLY A 23 -16.69 -3.99 20.93
N PRO A 24 -16.81 -3.73 22.25
CA PRO A 24 -16.22 -4.62 23.24
C PRO A 24 -16.88 -6.00 23.15
N PRO A 25 -16.12 -7.10 23.34
CA PRO A 25 -16.69 -8.44 23.32
C PRO A 25 -17.76 -8.50 24.41
N LYS A 26 -19.03 -8.63 24.01
CA LYS A 26 -20.09 -8.97 24.96
C LYS A 26 -19.80 -10.38 25.46
N GLU A 27 -19.24 -10.46 26.66
CA GLU A 27 -19.37 -11.64 27.51
C GLU A 27 -20.86 -11.81 27.86
N SER A 28 -21.61 -12.44 26.96
CA SER A 28 -22.93 -12.97 27.27
C SER A 28 -22.86 -14.47 27.10
N GLY A 29 -22.60 -15.14 28.22
CA GLY A 29 -22.69 -16.58 28.34
C GLY A 29 -24.13 -17.03 28.16
N GLU A 30 -24.42 -17.55 26.99
CA GLU A 30 -25.37 -18.62 26.72
C GLU A 30 -24.94 -19.21 25.37
N PRO A 31 -24.80 -20.55 25.24
CA PRO A 31 -24.48 -21.13 23.95
C PRO A 31 -25.67 -20.87 23.02
N LEU A 32 -25.58 -19.86 22.17
CA LEU A 32 -26.52 -19.71 21.05
C LEU A 32 -26.64 -21.07 20.37
N THR A 33 -27.87 -21.50 20.13
CA THR A 33 -28.09 -22.66 19.27
C THR A 33 -27.49 -22.35 17.90
N LEU A 34 -26.91 -23.37 17.26
CA LEU A 34 -26.12 -23.20 16.03
C LEU A 34 -26.93 -22.48 14.93
N GLU A 35 -28.25 -22.75 14.90
CA GLU A 35 -29.23 -22.14 14.01
C GLU A 35 -29.46 -20.64 14.29
N GLU A 36 -29.52 -20.24 15.55
CA GLU A 36 -29.67 -18.84 15.94
C GLU A 36 -28.41 -18.02 15.63
N LEU A 37 -27.24 -18.65 15.75
CA LEU A 37 -25.96 -18.03 15.39
C LEU A 37 -25.87 -17.82 13.87
N GLU A 38 -26.28 -18.80 13.08
CA GLU A 38 -26.35 -18.70 11.62
C GLU A 38 -27.32 -17.58 11.19
N ALA A 39 -28.49 -17.48 11.82
CA ALA A 39 -29.45 -16.41 11.55
C ALA A 39 -28.90 -15.02 11.88
N ALA A 40 -28.20 -14.87 13.02
CA ALA A 40 -27.57 -13.60 13.42
C ALA A 40 -26.42 -13.20 12.47
N ILE A 41 -25.62 -14.16 12.01
CA ILE A 41 -24.56 -13.92 11.02
C ILE A 41 -25.16 -13.52 9.68
N ALA A 42 -26.21 -14.21 9.21
CA ALA A 42 -26.90 -13.88 7.96
C ALA A 42 -27.53 -12.49 8.00
N GLN A 43 -28.18 -12.13 9.10
CA GLN A 43 -28.78 -10.81 9.30
C GLN A 43 -27.72 -9.70 9.40
N THR A 44 -26.59 -9.97 10.06
CA THR A 44 -25.47 -9.02 10.17
C THR A 44 -24.75 -8.85 8.83
N ALA A 45 -24.53 -9.93 8.08
CA ALA A 45 -23.96 -9.89 6.73
C ALA A 45 -24.86 -9.10 5.77
N ALA A 46 -26.18 -9.33 5.82
CA ALA A 46 -27.14 -8.60 5.00
C ALA A 46 -27.24 -7.11 5.36
N SER A 47 -27.12 -6.75 6.64
CA SER A 47 -27.23 -5.36 7.11
C SER A 47 -25.94 -4.56 7.03
N SER A 48 -24.77 -5.21 7.07
CA SER A 48 -23.47 -4.54 7.08
C SER A 48 -22.94 -4.16 5.69
N GLY A 49 -23.56 -4.65 4.60
CA GLY A 49 -23.14 -4.34 3.23
C GLY A 49 -21.68 -4.74 2.95
N LEU A 50 -21.09 -5.57 3.81
CA LEU A 50 -19.72 -6.03 3.69
C LEU A 50 -19.67 -7.08 2.57
N PRO A 51 -18.77 -6.95 1.58
CA PRO A 51 -18.54 -8.02 0.63
C PRO A 51 -18.16 -9.29 1.42
N GLU A 52 -18.70 -10.44 1.01
CA GLU A 52 -18.63 -11.73 1.73
C GLU A 52 -17.22 -12.24 2.08
N ILE A 53 -16.18 -11.52 1.66
CA ILE A 53 -14.80 -11.83 1.97
C ILE A 53 -14.24 -10.59 2.68
N GLY A 54 -14.25 -10.61 4.01
CA GLY A 54 -13.65 -9.59 4.89
C GLY A 54 -12.12 -9.45 4.78
N LEU A 55 -11.52 -9.92 3.68
CA LEU A 55 -10.13 -9.68 3.35
C LEU A 55 -10.04 -8.41 2.51
N PRO A 56 -9.21 -7.42 2.90
CA PRO A 56 -9.01 -6.24 2.08
C PRO A 56 -8.54 -6.69 0.69
N PRO A 57 -9.06 -6.08 -0.39
CA PRO A 57 -8.66 -6.45 -1.74
C PRO A 57 -7.13 -6.42 -1.85
N ARG A 58 -6.53 -7.51 -2.35
CA ARG A 58 -5.06 -7.72 -2.40
C ARG A 58 -4.30 -6.56 -3.04
N ALA A 59 -4.97 -5.77 -3.89
CA ALA A 59 -4.45 -4.56 -4.51
C ALA A 59 -4.10 -3.44 -3.54
N VAL A 60 -4.73 -3.37 -2.36
CA VAL A 60 -4.46 -2.34 -1.34
C VAL A 60 -3.20 -2.68 -0.54
N VAL A 61 -2.92 -3.97 -0.33
CA VAL A 61 -1.81 -4.44 0.51
C VAL A 61 -0.48 -4.45 -0.25
N HIS A 62 -0.51 -4.57 -1.58
CA HIS A 62 0.67 -4.57 -2.44
C HIS A 62 0.54 -3.50 -3.53
N PRO A 63 0.80 -2.21 -3.24
CA PRO A 63 0.92 -1.21 -4.29
C PRO A 63 2.05 -1.63 -5.23
N VAL A 64 1.69 -1.93 -6.47
CA VAL A 64 2.61 -2.42 -7.49
C VAL A 64 3.58 -1.28 -7.84
N LYS A 65 4.83 -1.32 -7.33
CA LYS A 65 5.89 -0.30 -7.52
C LYS A 65 6.39 -0.10 -8.97
N ARG A 66 5.66 -0.59 -9.99
CA ARG A 66 6.06 -0.56 -11.40
C ARG A 66 6.36 0.86 -11.93
N SER A 67 5.68 1.88 -11.39
CA SER A 67 5.88 3.27 -11.81
C SER A 67 7.19 3.92 -11.32
N GLN A 68 7.75 3.46 -10.20
CA GLN A 68 8.96 4.09 -9.64
C GLN A 68 10.24 3.66 -10.36
N VAL A 69 10.30 2.39 -10.80
CA VAL A 69 11.48 1.85 -11.50
C VAL A 69 11.66 2.52 -12.87
N SER A 70 10.56 2.73 -13.62
CA SER A 70 10.63 3.38 -14.93
C SER A 70 11.11 4.82 -14.81
N ARG A 71 10.63 5.59 -13.82
CA ARG A 71 11.08 6.97 -13.61
C ARG A 71 12.58 7.06 -13.33
N TRP A 72 13.11 6.17 -12.48
CA TRP A 72 14.53 6.17 -12.14
C TRP A 72 15.41 5.73 -13.32
N PHE A 73 14.93 4.76 -14.10
CA PHE A 73 15.60 4.31 -15.32
C PHE A 73 15.77 5.45 -16.34
N TYR A 74 14.70 6.19 -16.64
CA TYR A 74 14.78 7.32 -17.56
C TYR A 74 15.69 8.44 -17.04
N LEU A 75 15.65 8.71 -15.73
CA LEU A 75 16.52 9.71 -15.12
C LEU A 75 18.00 9.32 -15.26
N PHE A 76 18.32 8.05 -15.03
CA PHE A 76 19.68 7.53 -15.22
C PHE A 76 20.12 7.60 -16.70
N LEU A 77 19.23 7.26 -17.63
CA LEU A 77 19.50 7.34 -19.07
C LEU A 77 19.82 8.77 -19.52
N VAL A 78 19.06 9.76 -19.03
CA VAL A 78 19.29 11.18 -19.33
C VAL A 78 20.62 11.67 -18.75
N VAL A 79 20.96 11.28 -17.51
CA VAL A 79 22.23 11.63 -16.88
C VAL A 79 23.41 11.05 -17.68
N LEU A 80 23.32 9.78 -18.05
CA LEU A 80 24.37 9.09 -18.81
C LEU A 80 24.58 9.73 -20.19
N PHE A 81 23.49 10.01 -20.90
CA PHE A 81 23.53 10.69 -22.19
C PHE A 81 24.15 12.09 -22.07
N SER A 82 23.72 12.88 -21.09
CA SER A 82 24.22 14.25 -20.88
C SER A 82 25.71 14.24 -20.56
N SER A 83 26.17 13.31 -19.71
CA SER A 83 27.59 13.13 -19.40
C SER A 83 28.42 12.84 -20.66
N LEU A 84 27.91 11.96 -21.53
CA LEU A 84 28.57 11.62 -22.78
C LEU A 84 28.71 12.84 -23.71
N VAL A 85 27.64 13.62 -23.85
CA VAL A 85 27.63 14.83 -24.68
C VAL A 85 28.60 15.88 -24.14
N VAL A 86 28.59 16.15 -22.83
CA VAL A 86 29.51 17.10 -22.20
C VAL A 86 30.96 16.66 -22.37
N GLY A 87 31.24 15.37 -22.16
CA GLY A 87 32.57 14.80 -22.38
C GLY A 87 33.04 14.95 -23.83
N LEU A 88 32.16 14.70 -24.80
CA LEU A 88 32.48 14.83 -26.22
C LEU A 88 32.72 16.29 -26.62
N VAL A 89 31.91 17.23 -26.11
CA VAL A 89 32.06 18.66 -26.37
C VAL A 89 33.37 19.19 -25.77
N TRP A 90 33.71 18.78 -24.55
CA TRP A 90 34.98 19.14 -23.92
C TRP A 90 36.16 18.61 -24.72
N TRP A 91 36.14 17.31 -25.05
CA TRP A 91 37.21 16.66 -25.79
C TRP A 91 37.39 17.25 -27.20
N GLY A 92 36.28 17.55 -27.88
CA GLY A 92 36.28 18.21 -29.18
C GLY A 92 36.89 19.61 -29.12
N ARG A 93 36.58 20.40 -28.08
CA ARG A 93 37.21 21.72 -27.88
C ARG A 93 38.71 21.61 -27.67
N GLU A 94 39.17 20.64 -26.91
CA GLU A 94 40.60 20.46 -26.64
C GLU A 94 41.38 20.04 -27.90
N HIS A 95 40.85 19.08 -28.67
CA HIS A 95 41.59 18.50 -29.80
C HIS A 95 41.42 19.22 -31.14
N TYR A 96 40.27 19.87 -31.37
CA TYR A 96 39.92 20.47 -32.67
C TYR A 96 39.86 21.99 -32.67
N SER A 97 40.16 22.67 -31.54
CA SER A 97 40.26 24.14 -31.52
C SER A 97 41.64 24.68 -31.93
N SER A 98 42.51 23.82 -32.46
CA SER A 98 43.82 24.20 -33.02
C SER A 98 43.74 24.58 -34.50
#